data_AF-A0A0G4N5E9-F1
#
_entry.id   AF-A0A0G4N5E9-F1
#
_cell.length_a   1.000
_cell.length_b   1.000
_cell.length_c   1.000
_cell.angle_alpha   90.00
_cell.angle_beta   90.00
_cell.angle_gamma   90.00
#
_symmetry.space_group_name_H-M   'P 1'
#
loop_
_entity.id
_entity.type
_entity.pdbx_description
1 polymer ?
#
loop_
_entity_poly.entity_id
_entity_poly.type
_entity_poly.pdbx_seq_one_letter_code
_entity_poly.pdbx_strand_id
1 'polypeptide(L)'
;MAPATTKKAVHFGAGNIGRGFVACFLHNSGYEVVFADVADSLIDSINATPSYKVIEVGTEGTDENAIGATDTLAGHIKDPKNTPEHRLEDHHERARYANSAIDRIVPAQDPNAGLDVKLEKFFEWVVESGPFTETGHPTIDGINWVDNLGPYIERKLYTVNTGHATAAYHGYNRSKRTVYDALQDKAILAEVRQALKETTELMVTKHGINLEEQQAYAEKIIKRIGNPHLEDAVERVGRAPMRKLSRKERFVGPAAELAENDLDCKALLRAAEMAFRFQDVEEDEESKELAKIMAENGPEDVVQKVCGIQASEKIHPMLVDVVRRVQADSEE
;
A
#
# COMPACT_ATOMS: atom_id res chain seq x y z
N MET A 1 -1.87 -17.09 -44.11
CA MET A 1 -1.44 -16.54 -42.82
C MET A 1 -2.19 -17.29 -41.75
N ALA A 2 -1.51 -17.92 -40.79
CA ALA A 2 -2.20 -18.47 -39.61
C ALA A 2 -2.91 -17.31 -38.89
N PRO A 3 -4.15 -17.48 -38.39
CA PRO A 3 -4.81 -16.43 -37.63
C PRO A 3 -3.90 -16.05 -36.46
N ALA A 4 -3.65 -14.75 -36.27
CA ALA A 4 -2.92 -14.28 -35.11
C ALA A 4 -3.65 -14.81 -33.86
N THR A 5 -2.99 -15.66 -33.08
CA THR A 5 -3.56 -16.20 -31.85
C THR A 5 -3.79 -15.04 -30.90
N THR A 6 -5.06 -14.72 -30.64
CA THR A 6 -5.47 -13.71 -29.66
C THR A 6 -4.87 -14.08 -28.31
N LYS A 7 -4.08 -13.18 -27.71
CA LYS A 7 -3.54 -13.37 -26.36
C LYS A 7 -4.70 -13.38 -25.37
N LYS A 8 -4.69 -14.28 -24.40
CA LYS A 8 -5.73 -14.36 -23.36
C LYS A 8 -5.14 -14.09 -21.99
N ALA A 9 -5.89 -13.41 -21.12
CA ALA A 9 -5.54 -13.22 -19.72
C ALA A 9 -6.74 -13.56 -18.84
N VAL A 10 -6.52 -14.33 -17.78
CA VAL A 10 -7.53 -14.55 -16.73
C VAL A 10 -7.14 -13.69 -15.54
N HIS A 11 -8.05 -12.81 -15.11
CA HIS A 11 -7.86 -11.93 -13.97
C HIS A 11 -8.76 -12.36 -12.81
N PHE A 12 -8.15 -12.82 -11.73
CA PHE A 12 -8.85 -13.19 -10.50
C PHE A 12 -9.08 -11.94 -9.65
N GLY A 13 -10.34 -11.69 -9.27
CA GLY A 13 -10.76 -10.47 -8.58
C GLY A 13 -11.32 -9.44 -9.55
N ALA A 14 -12.62 -9.47 -9.77
CA ALA A 14 -13.34 -8.55 -10.65
C ALA A 14 -13.69 -7.22 -9.98
N GLY A 15 -13.08 -6.88 -8.82
CA GLY A 15 -13.30 -5.62 -8.11
C GLY A 15 -12.78 -4.37 -8.84
N ASN A 16 -12.79 -3.22 -8.16
CA ASN A 16 -12.46 -1.94 -8.78
C ASN A 16 -11.00 -1.88 -9.29
N ILE A 17 -10.02 -2.38 -8.52
CA ILE A 17 -8.63 -2.48 -8.97
C ILE A 17 -8.52 -3.39 -10.20
N GLY A 18 -9.18 -4.55 -10.17
CA GLY A 18 -9.13 -5.50 -11.26
C GLY A 18 -9.68 -4.95 -12.57
N ARG A 19 -10.91 -4.44 -12.55
CA ARG A 19 -11.56 -3.83 -13.72
C ARG A 19 -10.89 -2.54 -14.17
N GLY A 20 -10.55 -1.70 -13.20
CA GLY A 20 -10.08 -0.36 -13.46
C GLY A 20 -8.61 -0.25 -13.87
N PHE A 21 -7.76 -1.12 -13.30
CA PHE A 21 -6.32 -1.03 -13.46
C PHE A 21 -5.77 -2.19 -14.28
N VAL A 22 -5.64 -3.37 -13.68
CA VAL A 22 -4.89 -4.48 -14.27
C VAL A 22 -5.53 -4.95 -15.58
N ALA A 23 -6.84 -5.21 -15.58
CA ALA A 23 -7.55 -5.66 -16.77
C ALA A 23 -7.57 -4.61 -17.88
N CYS A 24 -7.63 -3.32 -17.54
CA CYS A 24 -7.61 -2.24 -18.51
C CYS A 24 -6.29 -2.22 -19.30
N PHE A 25 -5.15 -2.33 -18.62
CA PHE A 25 -3.84 -2.39 -19.29
C PHE A 25 -3.65 -3.68 -20.10
N LEU A 26 -4.11 -4.82 -19.59
CA LEU A 26 -4.11 -6.08 -20.35
C LEU A 26 -4.94 -5.95 -21.64
N HIS A 27 -6.16 -5.43 -21.54
CA HIS A 27 -7.04 -5.20 -22.69
C HIS A 27 -6.40 -4.26 -23.71
N ASN A 28 -5.88 -3.10 -23.26
CA ASN A 28 -5.21 -2.13 -24.13
C ASN A 28 -3.96 -2.72 -24.81
N SER A 29 -3.32 -3.72 -24.18
CA SER A 29 -2.20 -4.48 -24.75
C SER A 29 -2.62 -5.61 -25.69
N GLY A 30 -3.90 -5.67 -26.07
CA GLY A 30 -4.45 -6.63 -27.04
C GLY A 30 -4.80 -7.99 -26.46
N TYR A 31 -4.97 -8.12 -25.14
CA TYR A 31 -5.45 -9.36 -24.51
C TYR A 31 -6.98 -9.43 -24.50
N GLU A 32 -7.50 -10.61 -24.80
CA GLU A 32 -8.85 -11.02 -24.39
C GLU A 32 -8.82 -11.30 -22.88
N VAL A 33 -9.45 -10.43 -22.10
CA VAL A 33 -9.47 -10.54 -20.63
C VAL A 33 -10.74 -11.27 -20.18
N VAL A 34 -10.54 -12.29 -19.34
CA VAL A 34 -11.61 -13.05 -18.68
C VAL A 34 -11.51 -12.81 -17.18
N PHE A 35 -12.58 -12.34 -16.54
CA PHE A 35 -12.63 -12.18 -15.10
C PHE A 35 -13.06 -13.47 -14.40
N ALA A 36 -12.47 -13.73 -13.23
CA ALA A 36 -12.88 -14.78 -12.31
C ALA A 36 -13.10 -14.19 -10.92
N ASP A 37 -14.29 -14.35 -10.34
CA ASP A 37 -14.66 -13.84 -9.03
C ASP A 37 -15.72 -14.75 -8.39
N VAL A 38 -15.88 -14.68 -7.07
CA VAL A 38 -16.93 -15.38 -6.31
C VAL A 38 -18.22 -14.56 -6.22
N ALA A 39 -18.20 -13.29 -6.61
CA ALA A 39 -19.36 -12.42 -6.66
C ALA A 39 -20.19 -12.68 -7.94
N ASP A 40 -21.09 -13.66 -7.88
CA ASP A 40 -21.94 -14.06 -9.01
C ASP A 40 -22.65 -12.87 -9.68
N SER A 41 -23.25 -11.97 -8.88
CA SER A 41 -23.97 -10.80 -9.40
C SER A 41 -23.08 -9.84 -10.21
N LEU A 42 -21.81 -9.73 -9.85
CA LEU A 42 -20.83 -8.92 -10.56
C LEU A 42 -20.41 -9.60 -11.86
N ILE A 43 -20.19 -10.92 -11.83
CA ILE A 43 -19.82 -11.71 -13.01
C ILE A 43 -20.97 -11.74 -14.03
N ASP A 44 -22.21 -11.92 -13.57
CA ASP A 44 -23.40 -11.86 -14.40
C ASP A 44 -23.53 -10.49 -15.09
N SER A 45 -23.28 -9.40 -14.34
CA SER A 45 -23.29 -8.05 -14.88
C SER A 45 -22.22 -7.86 -15.97
N ILE A 46 -21.00 -8.37 -15.74
CA ILE A 46 -19.89 -8.32 -16.72
C ILE A 46 -20.27 -9.11 -17.98
N ASN A 47 -20.84 -10.31 -17.84
CA ASN A 47 -21.24 -11.14 -18.98
C ASN A 47 -22.42 -10.54 -19.77
N ALA A 48 -23.32 -9.83 -19.09
CA ALA A 48 -24.50 -9.22 -19.70
C ALA A 48 -24.20 -7.92 -20.48
N THR A 49 -23.00 -7.34 -20.31
CA THR A 49 -22.61 -6.06 -20.91
C THR A 49 -21.37 -6.22 -21.80
N PRO A 50 -21.37 -5.68 -23.02
CA PRO A 50 -20.23 -5.82 -23.94
C PRO A 50 -18.99 -5.01 -23.52
N SER A 51 -19.15 -3.97 -22.70
CA SER A 51 -18.08 -3.08 -22.25
C SER A 51 -18.51 -2.21 -21.06
N TYR A 52 -17.59 -1.87 -20.16
CA TYR A 52 -17.78 -0.85 -19.12
C TYR A 52 -16.76 0.28 -19.28
N LYS A 53 -16.92 1.39 -18.56
CA LYS A 53 -16.03 2.55 -18.63
C LYS A 53 -15.05 2.58 -17.47
N VAL A 54 -13.80 2.92 -17.79
CA VAL A 54 -12.80 3.35 -16.81
C VAL A 54 -12.68 4.86 -16.91
N ILE A 55 -12.96 5.56 -15.82
CA ILE A 55 -13.02 7.01 -15.77
C ILE A 55 -11.86 7.51 -14.93
N GLU A 56 -10.94 8.25 -15.55
CA GLU A 56 -9.87 8.93 -14.83
C GLU A 56 -10.43 10.16 -14.10
N VAL A 57 -10.32 10.16 -12.78
CA VAL A 57 -10.72 11.25 -11.88
C VAL A 57 -9.61 11.52 -10.87
N GLY A 58 -9.76 12.53 -10.01
CA GLY A 58 -8.94 12.66 -8.78
C GLY A 58 -9.41 11.66 -7.71
N THR A 59 -8.51 11.07 -6.91
CA THR A 59 -8.73 9.68 -6.37
C THR A 59 -8.30 9.29 -4.98
N GLU A 60 -9.04 8.41 -4.29
CA GLU A 60 -8.79 8.01 -2.89
C GLU A 60 -8.08 6.67 -2.74
N GLY A 61 -7.36 6.43 -1.64
CA GLY A 61 -6.44 5.29 -1.54
C GLY A 61 -7.14 3.97 -1.25
N THR A 62 -6.75 2.91 -1.96
CA THR A 62 -6.94 1.53 -1.51
C THR A 62 -5.58 0.91 -1.20
N ASP A 63 -5.45 0.36 0.01
CA ASP A 63 -4.19 -0.11 0.56
C ASP A 63 -4.13 -1.64 0.47
N GLU A 64 -3.98 -2.17 -0.74
CA GLU A 64 -3.64 -3.59 -0.94
C GLU A 64 -2.11 -3.74 -0.93
N ASN A 65 -1.56 -4.16 0.21
CA ASN A 65 -0.14 -4.46 0.33
C ASN A 65 0.04 -5.94 0.70
N ALA A 66 0.46 -6.74 -0.27
CA ALA A 66 0.99 -8.09 -0.06
C ALA A 66 2.36 -8.19 -0.74
N ILE A 67 3.43 -8.14 0.07
CA ILE A 67 4.80 -8.29 -0.43
C ILE A 67 5.03 -9.77 -0.73
N GLY A 68 5.54 -10.09 -1.93
CA GLY A 68 5.80 -11.49 -2.30
C GLY A 68 4.53 -12.30 -2.55
N ALA A 69 3.42 -11.65 -2.91
CA ALA A 69 2.13 -12.32 -3.10
C ALA A 69 2.17 -13.39 -4.20
N THR A 70 2.88 -13.14 -5.29
CA THR A 70 2.98 -14.09 -6.40
C THR A 70 3.78 -15.33 -5.99
N ASP A 71 4.83 -15.18 -5.18
CA ASP A 71 5.57 -16.32 -4.63
C ASP A 71 4.73 -17.12 -3.63
N THR A 72 3.95 -16.45 -2.79
CA THR A 72 3.02 -17.12 -1.87
C THR A 72 2.00 -17.94 -2.65
N LEU A 73 1.42 -17.37 -3.70
CA LEU A 73 0.52 -18.08 -4.61
C LEU A 73 1.23 -19.24 -5.33
N ALA A 74 2.47 -19.02 -5.78
CA ALA A 74 3.28 -20.06 -6.41
C ALA A 74 3.53 -21.24 -5.46
N GLY A 75 3.84 -20.96 -4.20
CA GLY A 75 3.98 -21.96 -3.14
C GLY A 75 2.69 -22.75 -2.93
N HIS A 76 1.55 -22.06 -2.86
CA HIS A 76 0.25 -22.71 -2.76
C HIS A 76 -0.06 -23.60 -3.97
N ILE A 77 0.18 -23.13 -5.20
CA ILE A 77 -0.04 -23.93 -6.42
C ILE A 77 0.89 -25.15 -6.45
N LYS A 78 2.15 -25.00 -6.05
CA LYS A 78 3.16 -26.06 -6.10
C LYS A 78 3.06 -27.07 -4.95
N ASP A 79 2.22 -26.81 -3.94
CA ASP A 79 1.98 -27.77 -2.86
C ASP A 79 1.41 -29.08 -3.45
N PRO A 80 1.98 -30.26 -3.14
CA PRO A 80 1.49 -31.55 -3.63
C PRO A 80 0.02 -31.84 -3.30
N LYS A 81 -0.57 -31.17 -2.31
CA LYS A 81 -2.00 -31.25 -1.99
C LYS A 81 -2.87 -30.60 -3.08
N ASN A 82 -2.33 -29.61 -3.79
CA ASN A 82 -3.05 -28.82 -4.78
C ASN A 82 -2.69 -29.19 -6.22
N THR A 83 -1.45 -29.66 -6.47
CA THR A 83 -1.00 -30.08 -7.80
C THR A 83 -0.35 -31.46 -7.77
N PRO A 84 -0.82 -32.42 -8.58
CA PRO A 84 -0.22 -33.76 -8.67
C PRO A 84 1.25 -33.73 -9.11
N GLU A 85 2.05 -34.69 -8.64
CA GLU A 85 3.50 -34.75 -8.86
C GLU A 85 3.90 -34.71 -10.35
N HIS A 86 3.25 -35.50 -11.21
CA HIS A 86 3.52 -35.50 -12.65
C HIS A 86 3.27 -34.15 -13.35
N ARG A 87 2.50 -33.23 -12.74
CA ARG A 87 2.28 -31.86 -13.24
C ARG A 87 3.30 -30.87 -12.70
N LEU A 88 4.02 -31.23 -11.64
CA LEU A 88 5.09 -30.43 -11.04
C LEU A 88 6.42 -30.65 -11.79
N GLU A 89 6.66 -31.87 -12.29
CA GLU A 89 7.87 -32.24 -13.05
C GLU A 89 8.19 -31.25 -14.19
N ASP A 90 7.19 -30.91 -15.00
CA ASP A 90 7.30 -30.00 -16.15
C ASP A 90 6.69 -28.61 -15.90
N HIS A 91 6.31 -28.29 -14.65
CA HIS A 91 5.59 -27.05 -14.34
C HIS A 91 6.36 -25.79 -14.73
N HIS A 92 7.67 -25.84 -14.53
CA HIS A 92 8.61 -24.78 -14.88
C HIS A 92 8.71 -24.54 -16.40
N GLU A 93 8.18 -25.42 -17.25
CA GLU A 93 8.10 -25.17 -18.70
C GLU A 93 6.85 -24.36 -19.06
N ARG A 94 5.82 -24.42 -18.23
CA ARG A 94 4.47 -23.91 -18.52
C ARG A 94 4.08 -22.66 -17.72
N ALA A 95 4.74 -22.41 -16.59
CA ALA A 95 4.40 -21.31 -15.70
C ALA A 95 5.63 -20.47 -15.31
N ARG A 96 5.43 -19.17 -15.19
CA ARG A 96 6.35 -18.21 -14.57
C ARG A 96 5.59 -17.42 -13.51
N TYR A 97 6.29 -17.07 -12.44
CA TYR A 97 5.74 -16.34 -11.30
C TYR A 97 6.58 -15.10 -11.10
N ALA A 98 6.00 -13.94 -11.34
CA ALA A 98 6.66 -12.66 -11.11
C ALA A 98 5.86 -11.84 -10.11
N ASN A 99 6.52 -11.46 -9.03
CA ASN A 99 6.01 -10.47 -8.10
C ASN A 99 5.83 -9.12 -8.80
N SER A 100 5.00 -8.28 -8.18
CA SER A 100 4.76 -6.94 -8.68
C SER A 100 4.56 -5.95 -7.54
N ALA A 101 4.86 -4.69 -7.82
CA ALA A 101 4.47 -3.55 -7.00
C ALA A 101 3.47 -2.72 -7.81
N ILE A 102 2.28 -2.55 -7.26
CA ILE A 102 1.22 -1.73 -7.86
C ILE A 102 0.90 -0.54 -6.96
N ASP A 103 0.82 0.64 -7.57
CA ASP A 103 0.33 1.86 -6.94
C ASP A 103 -0.72 2.50 -7.86
N ARG A 104 -1.97 2.41 -7.44
CA ARG A 104 -3.05 3.19 -8.03
C ARG A 104 -4.11 3.40 -6.97
N ILE A 105 -4.49 4.66 -6.81
CA ILE A 105 -5.44 5.11 -5.83
C ILE A 105 -6.86 4.99 -6.47
N VAL A 106 -7.77 4.31 -5.78
CA VAL A 106 -9.15 4.01 -6.21
C VAL A 106 -10.18 4.66 -5.26
N PRO A 107 -10.87 5.74 -5.67
CA PRO A 107 -11.86 6.42 -4.84
C PRO A 107 -13.05 5.54 -4.46
N ALA A 108 -13.82 5.97 -3.46
CA ALA A 108 -15.20 5.56 -3.30
C ALA A 108 -15.94 5.71 -4.65
N GLN A 109 -16.68 4.66 -5.02
CA GLN A 109 -17.45 4.63 -6.25
C GLN A 109 -18.86 5.19 -5.99
N ASP A 110 -19.50 5.80 -6.98
CA ASP A 110 -20.88 6.24 -6.82
C ASP A 110 -21.78 5.01 -6.53
N PRO A 111 -22.78 5.11 -5.63
CA PRO A 111 -23.68 3.99 -5.33
C PRO A 111 -24.36 3.37 -6.56
N ASN A 112 -24.47 4.13 -7.66
CA ASN A 112 -25.09 3.72 -8.92
C ASN A 112 -24.07 3.59 -10.08
N ALA A 113 -22.77 3.47 -9.79
CA ALA A 113 -21.72 3.36 -10.82
C ALA A 113 -21.82 2.06 -11.65
N GLY A 114 -22.51 1.03 -11.13
CA GLY A 114 -22.61 -0.27 -11.80
C GLY A 114 -21.22 -0.89 -11.98
N LEU A 115 -20.85 -1.20 -13.23
CA LEU A 115 -19.52 -1.74 -13.55
C LEU A 115 -18.44 -0.68 -13.75
N ASP A 116 -18.83 0.57 -14.01
CA ASP A 116 -17.89 1.66 -14.29
C ASP A 116 -17.00 1.90 -13.07
N VAL A 117 -15.73 2.23 -13.31
CA VAL A 117 -14.75 2.44 -12.25
C VAL A 117 -14.07 3.80 -12.42
N LYS A 118 -14.10 4.58 -11.34
CA LYS A 118 -13.35 5.83 -11.17
C LYS A 118 -11.98 5.55 -10.54
N LEU A 119 -10.90 6.09 -11.11
CA LEU A 119 -9.49 5.84 -10.73
C LEU A 119 -8.59 7.04 -11.04
N GLU A 120 -7.35 7.06 -10.54
CA GLU A 120 -6.45 8.17 -10.86
C GLU A 120 -5.84 7.98 -12.21
N LYS A 121 -5.47 9.14 -12.74
CA LYS A 121 -4.54 9.23 -13.85
C LYS A 121 -3.15 8.72 -13.48
N PHE A 122 -2.66 8.97 -12.26
CA PHE A 122 -1.40 8.37 -11.84
C PHE A 122 -1.59 6.86 -11.63
N PHE A 123 -0.61 6.10 -12.08
CA PHE A 123 -0.44 4.70 -11.73
C PHE A 123 1.06 4.37 -11.77
N GLU A 124 1.44 3.32 -11.05
CA GLU A 124 2.72 2.67 -11.18
C GLU A 124 2.49 1.16 -11.15
N TRP A 125 3.00 0.44 -12.14
CA TRP A 125 2.95 -1.01 -12.21
C TRP A 125 4.35 -1.52 -12.51
N VAL A 126 5.02 -2.06 -11.49
CA VAL A 126 6.39 -2.57 -11.59
C VAL A 126 6.35 -4.08 -11.43
N VAL A 127 7.04 -4.82 -12.30
CA VAL A 127 7.09 -6.30 -12.27
C VAL A 127 8.53 -6.75 -12.35
N GLU A 128 8.89 -7.80 -11.61
CA GLU A 128 10.23 -8.37 -11.70
C GLU A 128 10.46 -9.08 -13.04
N SER A 129 11.59 -8.77 -13.66
CA SER A 129 12.04 -9.36 -14.93
C SER A 129 12.65 -10.76 -14.75
N GLY A 130 13.22 -11.04 -13.57
CA GLY A 130 14.00 -12.26 -13.28
C GLY A 130 13.34 -13.57 -13.73
N PRO A 131 12.07 -13.83 -13.39
CA PRO A 131 11.34 -15.02 -13.82
C PRO A 131 11.22 -15.18 -15.34
N PHE A 132 11.40 -14.10 -16.10
CA PHE A 132 11.28 -14.07 -17.55
C PHE A 132 12.61 -13.99 -18.30
N THR A 133 13.75 -14.06 -17.61
CA THR A 133 15.08 -13.89 -18.23
C THR A 133 15.33 -14.81 -19.42
N GLU A 134 14.87 -16.07 -19.35
CA GLU A 134 15.11 -17.07 -20.40
C GLU A 134 14.07 -17.03 -21.54
N THR A 135 12.81 -16.71 -21.22
CA THR A 135 11.69 -16.81 -22.16
C THR A 135 11.29 -15.47 -22.78
N GLY A 136 11.75 -14.37 -22.20
CA GLY A 136 11.18 -13.04 -22.41
C GLY A 136 9.88 -12.85 -21.62
N HIS A 137 9.62 -11.61 -21.22
CA HIS A 137 8.36 -11.22 -20.58
C HIS A 137 7.32 -10.82 -21.64
N PRO A 138 6.01 -10.91 -21.35
CA PRO A 138 4.99 -10.39 -22.26
C PRO A 138 5.11 -8.87 -22.42
N THR A 139 4.83 -8.39 -23.64
CA THR A 139 4.63 -6.95 -23.88
C THR A 139 3.24 -6.55 -23.41
N ILE A 140 3.21 -5.82 -22.30
CA ILE A 140 2.00 -5.22 -21.71
C ILE A 140 2.33 -3.75 -21.47
N ASP A 141 1.54 -2.87 -22.08
CA ASP A 141 1.67 -1.43 -21.91
C ASP A 141 1.45 -1.05 -20.44
N GLY A 142 2.23 -0.10 -19.95
CA GLY A 142 2.14 0.39 -18.57
C GLY A 142 2.94 -0.41 -17.54
N ILE A 143 3.48 -1.59 -17.87
CA ILE A 143 4.40 -2.32 -16.98
C ILE A 143 5.82 -1.76 -17.11
N ASN A 144 6.41 -1.39 -15.96
CA ASN A 144 7.84 -1.19 -15.82
C ASN A 144 8.50 -2.49 -15.34
N TRP A 145 9.32 -3.11 -16.19
CA TRP A 145 10.03 -4.33 -15.86
C TRP A 145 11.37 -4.01 -15.22
N VAL A 146 11.67 -4.61 -14.05
CA VAL A 146 12.87 -4.31 -13.27
C VAL A 146 13.52 -5.56 -12.73
N ASP A 147 14.83 -5.52 -12.52
CA ASP A 147 15.58 -6.66 -11.98
C ASP A 147 15.39 -6.82 -10.46
N ASN A 148 15.05 -5.72 -9.77
CA ASN A 148 14.84 -5.71 -8.32
C ASN A 148 13.62 -4.86 -7.94
N LEU A 149 12.58 -5.49 -7.40
CA LEU A 149 11.36 -4.83 -6.94
C LEU A 149 11.50 -4.15 -5.57
N GLY A 150 12.45 -4.59 -4.74
CA GLY A 150 12.60 -4.13 -3.35
C GLY A 150 12.57 -2.61 -3.21
N PRO A 151 13.38 -1.85 -3.98
CA PRO A 151 13.39 -0.39 -3.93
C PRO A 151 12.03 0.25 -4.24
N TYR A 152 11.24 -0.31 -5.17
CA TYR A 152 9.94 0.24 -5.56
C TYR A 152 8.87 -0.03 -4.51
N ILE A 153 8.88 -1.22 -3.92
CA ILE A 153 7.98 -1.60 -2.82
C ILE A 153 8.23 -0.68 -1.63
N GLU A 154 9.49 -0.54 -1.22
CA GLU A 154 9.85 0.33 -0.10
C GLU A 154 9.58 1.80 -0.41
N ARG A 155 9.89 2.29 -1.62
CA ARG A 155 9.60 3.68 -2.01
C ARG A 155 8.11 4.00 -1.95
N LYS A 156 7.24 3.10 -2.41
CA LYS A 156 5.78 3.26 -2.26
C LYS A 156 5.40 3.29 -0.78
N LEU A 157 5.83 2.28 -0.02
CA LEU A 157 5.49 2.15 1.40
C LEU A 157 5.93 3.37 2.22
N TYR A 158 7.16 3.84 2.00
CA TYR A 158 7.77 4.92 2.80
C TYR A 158 7.49 6.32 2.25
N THR A 159 6.81 6.45 1.10
CA THR A 159 6.41 7.75 0.55
C THR A 159 4.89 7.90 0.49
N VAL A 160 4.21 7.03 -0.25
CA VAL A 160 2.75 7.09 -0.42
C VAL A 160 2.08 6.75 0.89
N ASN A 161 2.38 5.58 1.45
CA ASN A 161 1.66 5.08 2.61
C ASN A 161 2.02 5.86 3.88
N THR A 162 3.30 6.19 4.08
CA THR A 162 3.74 7.07 5.17
C THR A 162 3.08 8.44 5.07
N GLY A 163 3.17 9.13 3.91
CA GLY A 163 2.62 10.47 3.75
C GLY A 163 1.10 10.51 3.97
N HIS A 164 0.38 9.53 3.42
CA HIS A 164 -1.07 9.44 3.54
C HIS A 164 -1.50 9.18 4.99
N ALA A 165 -0.84 8.22 5.67
CA ALA A 165 -1.14 7.89 7.05
C ALA A 165 -0.73 9.02 8.02
N THR A 166 0.40 9.70 7.80
CA THR A 166 0.77 10.89 8.59
C THR A 166 -0.30 11.97 8.48
N ALA A 167 -0.77 12.28 7.27
CA ALA A 167 -1.83 13.26 7.06
C ALA A 167 -3.13 12.85 7.79
N ALA A 168 -3.52 11.58 7.70
CA ALA A 168 -4.71 11.05 8.34
C ALA A 168 -4.64 11.10 9.87
N TYR A 169 -3.58 10.59 10.50
CA TYR A 169 -3.48 10.56 11.96
C TYR A 169 -3.36 11.96 12.56
N HIS A 170 -2.57 12.85 11.97
CA HIS A 170 -2.54 14.25 12.41
C HIS A 170 -3.88 14.97 12.14
N GLY A 171 -4.56 14.62 11.05
CA GLY A 171 -5.90 15.12 10.74
C GLY A 171 -6.94 14.71 11.77
N TYR A 172 -6.99 13.42 12.10
CA TYR A 172 -7.88 12.84 13.10
C TYR A 172 -7.70 13.51 14.47
N ASN A 173 -6.46 13.61 14.95
CA ASN A 173 -6.12 14.27 16.22
C ASN A 173 -6.44 15.78 16.23
N ARG A 174 -6.74 16.39 15.08
CA ARG A 174 -7.18 17.79 14.94
C ARG A 174 -8.59 17.93 14.38
N SER A 175 -9.40 16.86 14.47
CA SER A 175 -10.81 16.82 14.05
C SER A 175 -11.03 17.28 12.59
N LYS A 176 -10.06 16.98 11.71
CA LYS A 176 -10.23 17.17 10.26
C LYS A 176 -11.06 16.01 9.73
N ARG A 177 -11.98 16.29 8.81
CA ARG A 177 -12.86 15.27 8.22
C ARG A 177 -12.12 14.42 7.20
N THR A 178 -11.37 15.05 6.31
CA THR A 178 -10.70 14.38 5.19
C THR A 178 -9.19 14.62 5.18
N VAL A 179 -8.45 13.77 4.47
CA VAL A 179 -7.01 14.00 4.21
C VAL A 179 -6.78 15.30 3.46
N TYR A 180 -7.67 15.67 2.55
CA TYR A 180 -7.63 16.97 1.88
C TYR A 180 -7.69 18.13 2.90
N ASP A 181 -8.66 18.10 3.82
CA ASP A 181 -8.83 19.11 4.88
C ASP A 181 -7.59 19.17 5.78
N ALA A 182 -7.00 18.01 6.08
CA ALA A 182 -5.77 17.90 6.85
C ALA A 182 -4.60 18.59 6.14
N LEU A 183 -4.46 18.40 4.83
CA LEU A 183 -3.37 18.99 4.05
C LEU A 183 -3.55 20.49 3.75
N GLN A 184 -4.74 21.06 3.98
CA GLN A 184 -4.92 22.52 3.99
C GLN A 184 -4.38 23.17 5.27
N ASP A 185 -4.20 22.39 6.35
CA ASP A 185 -3.61 22.86 7.59
C ASP A 185 -2.07 22.91 7.47
N LYS A 186 -1.51 24.13 7.54
CA LYS A 186 -0.07 24.35 7.36
C LYS A 186 0.79 23.55 8.35
N ALA A 187 0.29 23.32 9.56
CA ALA A 187 1.04 22.58 10.57
C ALA A 187 0.99 21.07 10.28
N ILE A 188 -0.13 20.52 9.80
CA ILE A 188 -0.18 19.10 9.37
C ILE A 188 0.67 18.89 8.12
N LEU A 189 0.58 19.78 7.13
CA LEU A 189 1.40 19.71 5.92
C LEU A 189 2.90 19.75 6.24
N ALA A 190 3.29 20.51 7.27
CA ALA A 190 4.67 20.55 7.73
C ALA A 190 5.12 19.19 8.33
N GLU A 191 4.26 18.53 9.12
CA GLU A 191 4.56 17.19 9.67
C GLU A 191 4.70 16.15 8.55
N VAL A 192 3.79 16.16 7.56
CA VAL A 192 3.87 15.27 6.39
C VAL A 192 5.18 15.48 5.62
N ARG A 193 5.54 16.74 5.34
CA ARG A 193 6.81 17.04 4.64
C ARG A 193 8.04 16.60 5.44
N GLN A 194 8.03 16.74 6.75
CA GLN A 194 9.15 16.31 7.59
C GLN A 194 9.27 14.78 7.64
N ALA A 195 8.16 14.05 7.80
CA ALA A 195 8.17 12.59 7.74
C ALA A 195 8.68 12.08 6.37
N LEU A 196 8.23 12.69 5.27
CA LEU A 196 8.69 12.34 3.92
C LEU A 196 10.13 12.74 3.65
N LYS A 197 10.66 13.77 4.34
CA LYS A 197 12.08 14.13 4.26
C LYS A 197 12.94 13.04 4.88
N GLU A 198 12.57 12.55 6.06
CA GLU A 198 13.29 11.46 6.76
C GLU A 198 13.28 10.17 5.92
N THR A 199 12.14 9.79 5.32
CA THR A 199 12.09 8.63 4.44
C THR A 199 12.81 8.84 3.11
N THR A 200 12.83 10.07 2.58
CA THR A 200 13.65 10.40 1.40
C THR A 200 15.13 10.15 1.67
N GLU A 201 15.64 10.58 2.82
CA GLU A 201 17.02 10.33 3.23
C GLU A 201 17.33 8.84 3.30
N LEU A 202 16.43 8.04 3.88
CA LEU A 202 16.56 6.58 3.91
C LEU A 202 16.58 5.97 2.49
N MET A 203 15.68 6.40 1.60
CA MET A 203 15.61 5.87 0.23
C MET A 203 16.85 6.19 -0.60
N VAL A 204 17.41 7.40 -0.45
CA VAL A 204 18.63 7.81 -1.13
C VAL A 204 19.84 7.02 -0.62
N THR A 205 19.98 6.89 0.70
CA THR A 205 21.12 6.20 1.33
C THR A 205 21.08 4.69 1.12
N LYS A 206 19.91 4.06 1.23
CA LYS A 206 19.75 2.60 1.15
C LYS A 206 19.74 2.08 -0.29
N HIS A 207 19.05 2.77 -1.20
CA HIS A 207 18.80 2.27 -2.56
C HIS A 207 19.57 3.04 -3.63
N GLY A 208 20.32 4.09 -3.27
CA GLY A 208 21.05 4.91 -4.24
C GLY A 208 20.15 5.69 -5.20
N ILE A 209 18.88 5.93 -4.81
CA ILE A 209 17.94 6.72 -5.60
C ILE A 209 18.43 8.17 -5.67
N ASN A 210 18.29 8.82 -6.82
CA ASN A 210 18.65 10.22 -6.96
C ASN A 210 17.80 11.11 -6.01
N LEU A 211 18.45 12.00 -5.26
CA LEU A 211 17.80 12.86 -4.28
C LEU A 211 16.73 13.77 -4.89
N GLU A 212 17.02 14.41 -6.03
CA GLU A 212 16.09 15.33 -6.68
C GLU A 212 14.87 14.57 -7.22
N GLU A 213 15.08 13.37 -7.77
CA GLU A 213 14.00 12.51 -8.23
C GLU A 213 13.10 12.07 -7.08
N GLN A 214 13.68 11.66 -5.95
CA GLN A 214 12.91 11.24 -4.78
C GLN A 214 12.17 12.41 -4.12
N GLN A 215 12.76 13.61 -4.07
CA GLN A 215 12.09 14.81 -3.59
C GLN A 215 10.93 15.22 -4.49
N ALA A 216 11.13 15.19 -5.82
CA ALA A 216 10.08 15.44 -6.79
C ALA A 216 8.95 14.42 -6.68
N TYR A 217 9.30 13.15 -6.44
CA TYR A 217 8.32 12.09 -6.16
C TYR A 217 7.52 12.39 -4.90
N ALA A 218 8.16 12.72 -3.77
CA ALA A 218 7.49 13.08 -2.52
C ALA A 218 6.52 14.26 -2.68
N GLU A 219 6.92 15.35 -3.35
CA GLU A 219 6.03 16.49 -3.60
C GLU A 219 4.88 16.14 -4.56
N LYS A 220 5.11 15.23 -5.52
CA LYS A 220 4.04 14.67 -6.36
C LYS A 220 3.05 13.87 -5.51
N ILE A 221 3.53 13.08 -4.55
CA ILE A 221 2.66 12.32 -3.63
C ILE A 221 1.84 13.27 -2.77
N ILE A 222 2.44 14.28 -2.15
CA ILE A 222 1.70 15.26 -1.33
C ILE A 222 0.55 15.89 -2.14
N LYS A 223 0.80 16.25 -3.40
CA LYS A 223 -0.24 16.77 -4.30
C LYS A 223 -1.30 15.73 -4.64
N ARG A 224 -0.92 14.45 -4.81
CA ARG A 224 -1.84 13.33 -5.09
C ARG A 224 -2.80 13.13 -3.92
N ILE A 225 -2.27 12.95 -2.70
CA ILE A 225 -3.10 12.71 -1.50
C ILE A 225 -3.88 13.96 -1.06
N GLY A 226 -3.43 15.16 -1.45
CA GLY A 226 -4.11 16.44 -1.20
C GLY A 226 -5.02 16.91 -2.32
N ASN A 227 -5.48 16.02 -3.20
CA ASN A 227 -6.41 16.36 -4.26
C ASN A 227 -7.81 16.65 -3.67
N PRO A 228 -8.54 17.72 -4.02
CA PRO A 228 -9.86 18.04 -3.45
C PRO A 228 -10.99 17.08 -3.82
N HIS A 229 -10.87 16.34 -4.93
CA HIS A 229 -11.79 15.22 -5.24
C HIS A 229 -11.55 14.01 -4.30
N LEU A 230 -10.52 14.20 -3.46
CA LEU A 230 -10.08 13.72 -2.14
C LEU A 230 -10.94 13.26 -1.03
N GLU A 231 -12.25 13.16 -1.07
CA GLU A 231 -12.95 13.24 0.23
C GLU A 231 -12.80 12.01 1.17
N ASP A 232 -11.69 11.27 1.07
CA ASP A 232 -11.14 10.24 1.94
C ASP A 232 -11.09 10.67 3.40
N ALA A 233 -11.97 10.05 4.17
CA ALA A 233 -12.10 10.27 5.60
C ALA A 233 -10.82 9.87 6.33
N VAL A 234 -10.38 10.71 7.27
CA VAL A 234 -9.16 10.44 8.05
C VAL A 234 -9.28 9.15 8.86
N GLU A 235 -10.49 8.80 9.30
CA GLU A 235 -10.78 7.54 10.00
C GLU A 235 -10.56 6.35 9.09
N ARG A 236 -11.07 6.40 7.84
CA ARG A 236 -10.88 5.34 6.85
C ARG A 236 -9.41 5.11 6.56
N VAL A 237 -8.66 6.18 6.31
CA VAL A 237 -7.22 6.13 6.07
C VAL A 237 -6.44 5.76 7.33
N GLY A 238 -7.00 5.99 8.53
CA GLY A 238 -6.41 5.64 9.82
C GLY A 238 -6.60 4.18 10.24
N ARG A 239 -7.58 3.45 9.66
CA ARG A 239 -7.93 2.07 10.04
C ARG A 239 -6.75 1.10 10.14
N ALA A 240 -6.85 0.08 10.99
CA ALA A 240 -5.76 -0.87 11.23
C ALA A 240 -4.46 -0.22 11.74
N PRO A 241 -4.51 0.56 12.85
CA PRO A 241 -3.35 1.28 13.38
C PRO A 241 -2.25 0.35 13.87
N MET A 242 -2.58 -0.82 14.46
CA MET A 242 -1.57 -1.76 14.95
C MET A 242 -0.72 -2.30 13.80
N ARG A 243 -1.35 -2.71 12.69
CA ARG A 243 -0.62 -3.10 11.48
C ARG A 243 0.32 -1.99 11.01
N LYS A 244 -0.17 -0.74 10.93
CA LYS A 244 0.61 0.42 10.46
C LYS A 244 1.76 0.83 11.39
N LEU A 245 1.64 0.52 12.68
CA LEU A 245 2.67 0.73 13.69
C LEU A 245 3.69 -0.42 13.78
N SER A 246 3.49 -1.52 13.04
CA SER A 246 4.37 -2.69 13.13
C SER A 246 5.78 -2.48 12.51
N ARG A 247 6.75 -3.31 12.92
CA ARG A 247 8.18 -3.21 12.58
C ARG A 247 8.50 -3.08 11.10
N LYS A 248 7.65 -3.66 10.24
CA LYS A 248 7.88 -3.76 8.79
C LYS A 248 7.00 -2.78 7.99
N GLU A 249 6.38 -1.84 8.68
CA GLU A 249 5.39 -0.93 8.11
C GLU A 249 5.86 0.53 8.15
N ARG A 250 5.00 1.38 7.56
CA ARG A 250 5.26 2.76 7.12
C ARG A 250 5.79 3.78 8.14
N PHE A 251 5.83 3.48 9.45
CA PHE A 251 6.38 4.38 10.46
C PHE A 251 7.57 3.78 11.20
N VAL A 252 7.34 2.66 11.91
CA VAL A 252 8.38 2.03 12.74
C VAL A 252 9.47 1.42 11.88
N GLY A 253 9.14 0.84 10.72
CA GLY A 253 10.11 0.33 9.74
C GLY A 253 11.19 1.35 9.39
N PRO A 254 10.84 2.46 8.72
CA PRO A 254 11.82 3.45 8.31
C PRO A 254 12.47 4.15 9.50
N ALA A 255 11.74 4.41 10.59
CA ALA A 255 12.30 5.07 11.76
C ALA A 255 13.39 4.22 12.43
N ALA A 256 13.18 2.91 12.51
CA ALA A 256 14.16 1.99 13.09
C ALA A 256 15.41 1.87 12.23
N GLU A 257 15.25 1.82 10.90
CA GLU A 257 16.40 1.84 9.98
C GLU A 257 17.20 3.14 10.07
N LEU A 258 16.53 4.29 10.15
CA LEU A 258 17.18 5.58 10.38
C LEU A 258 17.92 5.62 11.72
N ALA A 259 17.29 5.15 12.80
CA ALA A 259 17.90 5.10 14.12
C ALA A 259 19.15 4.21 14.15
N GLU A 260 19.12 3.03 13.50
CA GLU A 260 20.29 2.15 13.40
C GLU A 260 21.48 2.83 12.72
N ASN A 261 21.21 3.71 11.74
CA ASN A 261 22.21 4.52 11.04
C ASN A 261 22.50 5.87 11.70
N ASP A 262 22.02 6.11 12.93
CA ASP A 262 22.19 7.36 13.68
C ASP A 262 21.65 8.62 12.96
N LEU A 263 20.60 8.43 12.14
CA LEU A 263 19.89 9.48 11.41
C LEU A 263 18.63 9.93 12.16
N ASP A 264 18.14 11.14 11.86
CA ASP A 264 16.95 11.71 12.50
C ASP A 264 15.67 10.98 12.04
N CYS A 265 14.83 10.57 12.98
CA CYS A 265 13.55 9.92 12.75
C CYS A 265 12.41 10.53 13.58
N LYS A 266 12.60 11.76 14.10
CA LYS A 266 11.65 12.41 15.00
C LYS A 266 10.28 12.65 14.35
N ALA A 267 10.21 13.00 13.07
CA ALA A 267 8.94 13.25 12.41
C ALA A 267 8.15 11.96 12.21
N LEU A 268 8.82 10.86 11.89
CA LEU A 268 8.20 9.52 11.88
C LEU A 268 7.70 9.12 13.27
N LEU A 269 8.45 9.40 14.33
CA LEU A 269 8.01 9.16 15.71
C LEU A 269 6.82 10.03 16.12
N ARG A 270 6.75 11.29 15.68
CA ARG A 270 5.56 12.14 15.89
C ARG A 270 4.34 11.62 15.13
N ALA A 271 4.52 11.13 13.90
CA ALA A 271 3.44 10.48 13.17
C ALA A 271 2.97 9.19 13.86
N ALA A 272 3.91 8.37 14.35
CA ALA A 272 3.60 7.17 15.14
C ALA A 272 2.87 7.52 16.44
N GLU A 273 3.25 8.60 17.13
CA GLU A 273 2.54 9.10 18.31
C GLU A 273 1.06 9.40 18.01
N MET A 274 0.77 10.05 16.88
CA MET A 274 -0.61 10.31 16.48
C MET A 274 -1.37 9.03 16.13
N ALA A 275 -0.68 8.02 15.59
CA ALA A 275 -1.26 6.71 15.33
C ALA A 275 -1.54 5.93 16.63
N PHE A 276 -0.69 6.03 17.65
CA PHE A 276 -0.96 5.48 18.97
C PHE A 276 -2.19 6.09 19.64
N ARG A 277 -2.53 7.35 19.32
CA ARG A 277 -3.75 8.03 19.81
C ARG A 277 -5.01 7.64 19.03
N PHE A 278 -4.87 6.91 17.92
CA PHE A 278 -6.00 6.45 17.12
C PHE A 278 -6.62 5.19 17.75
N GLN A 279 -7.37 5.41 18.82
CA GLN A 279 -7.98 4.38 19.67
C GLN A 279 -9.50 4.48 19.64
N ASP A 280 -10.18 3.35 19.84
CA ASP A 280 -11.65 3.24 19.96
C ASP A 280 -12.46 3.92 18.83
N VAL A 281 -11.96 3.81 17.59
CA VAL A 281 -12.64 4.35 16.41
C VAL A 281 -13.76 3.41 15.96
N GLU A 282 -14.90 3.99 15.59
CA GLU A 282 -16.08 3.24 15.14
C GLU A 282 -15.73 2.35 13.94
N GLU A 283 -16.21 1.11 13.98
CA GLU A 283 -15.97 0.08 12.94
C GLU A 283 -14.49 -0.29 12.68
N ASP A 284 -13.55 0.04 13.58
CA ASP A 284 -12.15 -0.41 13.49
C ASP A 284 -11.73 -1.27 14.70
N GLU A 285 -11.83 -2.59 14.56
CA GLU A 285 -11.48 -3.55 15.61
C GLU A 285 -10.01 -3.48 16.04
N GLU A 286 -9.07 -3.16 15.13
CA GLU A 286 -7.65 -2.98 15.50
C GLU A 286 -7.44 -1.74 16.39
N SER A 287 -8.22 -0.67 16.20
CA SER A 287 -8.13 0.52 17.07
C SER A 287 -8.66 0.26 18.49
N LYS A 288 -9.68 -0.60 18.63
CA LYS A 288 -10.21 -1.04 19.92
C LYS A 288 -9.22 -1.96 20.65
N GLU A 289 -8.60 -2.89 19.92
CA GLU A 289 -7.55 -3.74 20.48
C GLU A 289 -6.32 -2.91 20.87
N LEU A 290 -5.95 -1.90 20.08
CA LEU A 290 -4.89 -0.96 20.45
C LEU A 290 -5.22 -0.25 21.77
N ALA A 291 -6.46 0.25 21.93
CA ALA A 291 -6.90 0.90 23.16
C ALA A 291 -6.74 -0.01 24.38
N LYS A 292 -7.16 -1.27 24.26
CA LYS A 292 -6.98 -2.28 25.30
C LYS A 292 -5.52 -2.53 25.63
N ILE A 293 -4.67 -2.73 24.62
CA ILE A 293 -3.23 -2.95 24.82
C ILE A 293 -2.59 -1.75 25.52
N MET A 294 -2.94 -0.54 25.11
CA MET A 294 -2.44 0.70 25.71
C MET A 294 -2.86 0.87 27.17
N ALA A 295 -4.06 0.42 27.55
CA ALA A 295 -4.57 0.52 28.92
C ALA A 295 -4.01 -0.58 29.87
N GLU A 296 -3.77 -1.78 29.35
CA GLU A 296 -3.43 -2.95 30.17
C GLU A 296 -1.93 -3.20 30.35
N ASN A 297 -1.05 -2.46 29.63
CA ASN A 297 0.37 -2.79 29.54
C ASN A 297 1.28 -1.57 29.77
N GLY A 298 2.50 -1.81 30.27
CA GLY A 298 3.53 -0.77 30.37
C GLY A 298 4.06 -0.36 28.99
N PRO A 299 4.70 0.83 28.87
CA PRO A 299 5.23 1.33 27.61
C PRO A 299 6.10 0.35 26.83
N GLU A 300 6.98 -0.36 27.53
CA GLU A 300 7.90 -1.35 26.94
C GLU A 300 7.14 -2.53 26.32
N ASP A 301 6.13 -3.05 27.03
CA ASP A 301 5.30 -4.16 26.55
C ASP A 301 4.45 -3.76 25.36
N VAL A 302 3.93 -2.52 25.34
CA VAL A 302 3.20 -1.97 24.18
C VAL A 302 4.11 -1.92 22.96
N VAL A 303 5.32 -1.37 23.10
CA VAL A 303 6.30 -1.29 21.99
C VAL A 303 6.62 -2.68 21.46
N GLN A 304 6.80 -3.67 22.32
CA GLN A 304 7.04 -5.04 21.87
C GLN A 304 5.82 -5.64 21.16
N LYS A 305 4.62 -5.51 21.71
CA LYS A 305 3.40 -6.14 21.17
C LYS A 305 2.89 -5.50 19.88
N VAL A 306 2.89 -4.17 19.83
CA VAL A 306 2.33 -3.40 18.70
C VAL A 306 3.39 -3.18 17.62
N CYS A 307 4.59 -2.74 18.02
CA CYS A 307 5.63 -2.41 17.06
C CYS A 307 6.53 -3.59 16.72
N GLY A 308 6.57 -4.66 17.52
CA GLY A 308 7.48 -5.79 17.29
C GLY A 308 8.96 -5.46 17.52
N ILE A 309 9.23 -4.35 18.21
CA ILE A 309 10.59 -3.84 18.45
C ILE A 309 11.18 -4.50 19.70
N GLN A 310 12.43 -4.92 19.61
CA GLN A 310 13.17 -5.52 20.73
C GLN A 310 13.91 -4.44 21.55
N ALA A 311 14.12 -4.70 22.84
CA ALA A 311 14.84 -3.80 23.74
C ALA A 311 16.29 -3.49 23.32
N SER A 312 16.89 -4.32 22.45
CA SER A 312 18.24 -4.12 21.92
C SER A 312 18.31 -3.17 20.71
N GLU A 313 17.19 -2.85 20.06
CA GLU A 313 17.16 -1.96 18.89
C GLU A 313 17.29 -0.49 19.31
N LYS A 314 18.05 0.32 18.56
CA LYS A 314 18.34 1.73 18.93
C LYS A 314 17.09 2.60 19.06
N ILE A 315 16.05 2.31 18.29
CA ILE A 315 14.77 3.04 18.32
C ILE A 315 13.91 2.72 19.56
N HIS A 316 14.14 1.59 20.23
CA HIS A 316 13.31 1.12 21.34
C HIS A 316 13.06 2.20 22.42
N PRO A 317 14.09 2.83 23.03
CA PRO A 317 13.85 3.87 24.04
C PRO A 317 13.04 5.06 23.50
N MET A 318 13.18 5.41 22.22
CA MET A 318 12.46 6.52 21.61
C MET A 318 10.97 6.20 21.45
N LEU A 319 10.62 4.97 21.07
CA LEU A 319 9.23 4.52 20.99
C LEU A 319 8.61 4.35 22.37
N VAL A 320 9.36 3.87 23.35
CA VAL A 320 8.92 3.82 24.75
C VAL A 320 8.55 5.21 25.26
N ASP A 321 9.35 6.22 24.95
CA ASP A 321 9.04 7.61 25.30
C ASP A 321 7.80 8.14 24.58
N VAL A 322 7.56 7.74 23.33
CA VAL A 322 6.32 8.05 22.58
C VAL A 322 5.11 7.44 23.30
N VAL A 323 5.14 6.13 23.57
CA VAL A 323 4.02 5.43 24.21
C VAL A 323 3.74 6.01 25.59
N ARG A 324 4.78 6.29 26.39
CA ARG A 324 4.63 6.90 27.71
C ARG A 324 3.90 8.25 27.66
N ARG A 325 4.19 9.09 26.66
CA ARG A 325 3.46 10.36 26.48
C ARG A 325 2.00 10.12 26.13
N VAL A 326 1.71 9.17 25.24
CA VAL A 326 0.31 8.85 24.88
C VAL A 326 -0.47 8.33 26.09
N GLN A 327 0.13 7.46 26.91
CA GLN A 327 -0.53 6.93 28.12
C GLN A 327 -0.78 8.02 29.17
N ALA A 328 0.18 8.93 29.37
CA ALA A 328 0.03 10.03 30.33
C ALA A 328 -1.16 10.94 29.98
N ASP A 329 -1.38 11.22 28.69
CA ASP A 329 -2.50 12.06 28.23
C ASP A 329 -3.87 11.38 28.39
N SER A 330 -3.91 10.05 28.53
CA SER A 330 -5.15 9.29 28.77
C SER A 330 -5.54 9.20 30.25
N GLU A 331 -4.65 9.60 31.16
CA GLU A 331 -4.89 9.63 32.61
C GLU A 331 -5.45 10.97 33.12
N GLU A 332 -5.43 12.02 32.28
CA GLU A 332 -5.99 13.37 32.53
C GLU A 332 -7.46 13.52 32.08
#